data_AF-Q7XBG2-F1
#
_entry.id   AF-Q7XBG2-F1
#
_cell.length_a   1.000
_cell.length_b   1.000
_cell.length_c   1.000
_cell.angle_alpha   90.00
_cell.angle_beta   90.00
_cell.angle_gamma   90.00
#
_symmetry.space_group_name_H-M   'P 1'
#
loop_
_entity.id
_entity.type
_entity.pdbx_description
1 polymer ?
#
loop_
_entity_poly.entity_id
_entity_poly.type
_entity_poly.pdbx_seq_one_letter_code
_entity_poly.pdbx_strand_id
1 'polypeptide(L)'
;TAICPMSLLERMSDLLRWQKKDPSFVLPWKQDSLPIFSESSPSYHTRKRPEPLTAEEESDLDLANKRFLELCQKCVQANIPLLVDAEHTSVQPAIDYFTYSSAIMHNKGENPIVFGTIQTYLKDAKERMLLASKAAEKM
;
A
#
# COMPACT_ATOMS: atom_id res chain seq x y z
N THR A 1 1.92 -8.39 15.04
CA THR A 1 1.64 -8.78 13.64
C THR A 1 2.95 -8.84 12.89
N ALA A 2 3.18 -9.84 12.02
CA ALA A 2 4.53 -10.28 11.63
C ALA A 2 5.39 -9.24 10.86
N ILE A 3 4.76 -8.34 10.08
CA ILE A 3 5.47 -7.32 9.28
C ILE A 3 5.35 -5.93 9.93
N CYS A 4 4.12 -5.44 10.09
CA CYS A 4 3.79 -4.09 10.56
C CYS A 4 2.72 -4.15 11.67
N PRO A 5 2.81 -3.36 12.77
CA PRO A 5 1.76 -3.27 13.77
C PRO A 5 0.42 -2.79 13.17
N MET A 6 -0.70 -3.33 13.65
CA MET A 6 -2.03 -2.96 13.14
C MET A 6 -2.33 -1.46 13.33
N SER A 7 -1.97 -0.90 14.49
CA SER A 7 -2.11 0.53 14.78
C SER A 7 -1.37 1.39 13.76
N LEU A 8 -0.18 0.98 13.32
CA LEU A 8 0.58 1.71 12.31
C LEU A 8 -0.07 1.63 10.93
N LEU A 9 -0.64 0.48 10.55
CA LEU A 9 -1.40 0.36 9.30
C LEU A 9 -2.64 1.26 9.27
N GLU A 10 -3.32 1.42 10.40
CA GLU A 10 -4.44 2.37 10.55
C GLU A 10 -3.97 3.81 10.34
N ARG A 11 -2.90 4.20 11.04
CA ARG A 11 -2.26 5.52 10.93
C ARG A 11 -1.84 5.85 9.50
N MET A 12 -1.14 4.94 8.84
CA MET A 12 -0.72 5.09 7.45
C MET A 12 -1.92 5.22 6.52
N SER A 13 -2.96 4.41 6.72
CA SER A 13 -4.16 4.46 5.89
C SER A 13 -4.90 5.78 6.02
N ASP A 14 -4.97 6.35 7.21
CA ASP A 14 -5.53 7.69 7.42
C ASP A 14 -4.70 8.78 6.75
N LEU A 15 -3.37 8.73 6.88
CA LEU A 15 -2.46 9.66 6.23
C LEU A 15 -2.59 9.61 4.69
N LEU A 16 -2.63 8.40 4.11
CA LEU A 16 -2.81 8.18 2.67
C LEU A 16 -4.17 8.70 2.19
N ARG A 17 -5.26 8.41 2.92
CA ARG A 17 -6.60 8.94 2.60
C ARG A 17 -6.64 10.46 2.69
N TRP A 18 -5.94 11.05 3.66
CA TRP A 18 -5.86 12.51 3.78
C TRP A 18 -5.11 13.13 2.61
N GLN A 19 -3.95 12.58 2.24
CA GLN A 19 -3.21 13.02 1.05
C GLN A 19 -4.04 12.93 -0.23
N LYS A 20 -4.92 11.92 -0.37
CA LYS A 20 -5.86 11.86 -1.51
C LYS A 20 -6.79 13.07 -1.52
N LYS A 21 -7.32 13.49 -0.37
CA LYS A 21 -8.23 14.66 -0.26
C LYS A 21 -7.50 15.98 -0.48
N ASP A 22 -6.28 16.06 0.03
CA ASP A 22 -5.44 17.25 0.00
C ASP A 22 -4.06 16.87 -0.54
N PRO A 23 -3.86 16.94 -1.87
CA PRO A 23 -2.57 16.60 -2.49
C PRO A 23 -1.41 17.48 -2.03
N SER A 24 -1.67 18.63 -1.40
CA SER A 24 -0.61 19.46 -0.80
C SER A 24 -0.04 18.86 0.49
N PHE A 25 -0.71 17.86 1.07
CA PHE A 25 -0.27 17.14 2.25
C PHE A 25 0.84 16.14 1.88
N VAL A 26 2.09 16.53 2.16
CA VAL A 26 3.28 15.73 1.87
C VAL A 26 3.48 14.66 2.94
N LEU A 27 3.74 13.43 2.50
CA LEU A 27 4.10 12.29 3.34
C LEU A 27 5.58 11.97 3.11
N PRO A 28 6.50 12.37 4.02
CA PRO A 28 7.94 12.31 3.77
C PRO A 28 8.46 10.87 3.63
N TRP A 29 7.79 9.90 4.25
CA TRP A 29 8.13 8.48 4.20
C TRP A 29 7.55 7.75 2.97
N LYS A 30 6.70 8.40 2.19
CA LYS A 30 5.98 7.75 1.08
C LYS A 30 6.89 7.61 -0.14
N GLN A 31 7.01 6.38 -0.62
CA GLN A 31 7.74 5.99 -1.82
C GLN A 31 6.81 5.91 -3.03
N ASP A 32 7.39 5.74 -4.22
CA ASP A 32 6.63 5.48 -5.43
C ASP A 32 5.80 4.20 -5.31
N SER A 33 4.57 4.28 -5.81
CA SER A 33 3.53 3.26 -5.67
C SER A 33 2.53 3.40 -6.81
N LEU A 34 1.89 2.30 -7.20
CA LEU A 34 0.74 2.36 -8.11
C LEU A 34 -0.43 3.08 -7.42
N PRO A 35 -1.40 3.62 -8.18
CA PRO A 35 -2.58 4.26 -7.60
C PRO A 35 -3.36 3.32 -6.66
N ILE A 36 -3.38 3.65 -5.37
CA ILE A 36 -4.13 2.91 -4.33
C ILE A 36 -5.59 3.37 -4.20
N PHE A 37 -5.95 4.54 -4.74
CA PHE A 37 -7.30 5.10 -4.69
C PHE A 37 -7.82 5.44 -6.09
N SER A 38 -9.14 5.36 -6.28
CA SER A 38 -9.87 6.00 -7.37
C SER A 38 -10.63 7.21 -6.85
N GLU A 39 -11.23 8.03 -7.73
CA GLU A 39 -12.08 9.15 -7.33
C GLU A 39 -13.22 8.70 -6.41
N SER A 40 -13.87 7.57 -6.72
CA SER A 40 -14.95 6.99 -5.91
C SER A 40 -14.50 6.34 -4.61
N SER A 41 -13.18 6.20 -4.35
CA SER A 41 -12.70 5.57 -3.12
C SER A 41 -13.21 6.30 -1.88
N PRO A 42 -13.80 5.57 -0.93
CA PRO A 42 -14.43 6.15 0.24
C PRO A 42 -13.40 6.77 1.19
N SER A 43 -13.83 7.82 1.88
CA SER A 43 -12.99 8.53 2.84
C SER A 43 -13.62 8.69 4.22
N TYR A 44 -14.64 7.87 4.52
CA TYR A 44 -15.41 7.93 5.76
C TYR A 44 -14.64 7.50 7.01
N HIS A 45 -13.54 6.76 6.83
CA HIS A 45 -12.61 6.40 7.91
C HIS A 45 -11.84 7.62 8.43
N THR A 46 -11.41 8.50 7.51
CA THR A 46 -10.57 9.67 7.84
C THR A 46 -11.38 10.96 7.76
N ARG A 47 -12.15 11.25 8.82
CA ARG A 47 -13.04 12.43 8.87
C ARG A 47 -12.32 13.72 9.23
N LYS A 48 -11.21 13.62 9.96
CA LYS A 48 -10.39 14.75 10.42
C LYS A 48 -8.98 14.61 9.88
N ARG A 49 -8.24 15.72 9.83
CA ARG A 49 -6.83 15.73 9.46
C ARG A 49 -6.06 14.87 10.46
N PRO A 50 -5.36 13.80 10.02
CA PRO A 50 -4.49 13.03 10.90
C PRO A 50 -3.22 13.83 11.20
N GLU A 51 -2.68 13.62 12.40
CA GLU A 51 -1.34 14.08 12.74
C GLU A 51 -0.29 13.28 11.96
N PRO A 52 0.89 13.88 11.65
CA PRO A 52 2.03 13.13 11.13
C PRO A 52 2.38 11.93 12.01
N LEU A 53 3.13 10.98 11.44
CA LEU A 53 3.66 9.87 12.23
C LEU A 53 4.58 10.41 13.33
N THR A 54 4.54 9.77 14.49
CA THR A 54 5.54 10.01 15.55
C THR A 54 6.89 9.42 15.14
N ALA A 55 7.97 9.85 15.79
CA ALA A 55 9.31 9.27 15.54
C ALA A 55 9.36 7.75 15.78
N GLU A 56 8.58 7.25 16.73
CA GLU A 56 8.44 5.81 16.99
C GLU A 56 7.69 5.12 15.84
N GLU A 57 6.58 5.68 15.38
CA GLU A 57 5.81 5.17 14.23
C GLU A 57 6.63 5.18 12.93
N GLU A 58 7.48 6.19 12.71
CA GLU A 58 8.41 6.24 11.56
C GLU A 58 9.49 5.16 11.67
N SER A 59 10.04 4.92 12.86
CA SER A 59 10.99 3.83 13.11
C SER A 59 10.34 2.46 12.87
N ASP A 60 9.11 2.26 13.33
CA ASP A 60 8.35 1.03 13.09
C ASP A 60 8.02 0.84 11.60
N LEU A 61 7.74 1.92 10.89
CA LEU A 61 7.52 1.89 9.44
C LEU A 61 8.79 1.50 8.68
N ASP A 62 9.94 2.04 9.04
CA ASP A 62 11.23 1.64 8.46
C ASP A 62 11.50 0.15 8.69
N LEU A 63 11.25 -0.34 9.91
CA LEU A 63 11.40 -1.76 10.23
C LEU A 63 10.42 -2.65 9.46
N ALA A 64 9.16 -2.22 9.29
CA ALA A 64 8.18 -2.92 8.47
C ALA A 64 8.59 -3.00 6.99
N ASN A 65 9.08 -1.88 6.42
CA ASN A 65 9.63 -1.84 5.07
C ASN A 65 10.80 -2.83 4.91
N LYS A 66 11.74 -2.85 5.86
CA LYS A 66 12.89 -3.77 5.84
C LYS A 66 12.46 -5.23 5.87
N ARG A 67 11.54 -5.60 6.77
CA ARG A 67 11.00 -6.96 6.87
C ARG A 67 10.28 -7.40 5.58
N PHE A 68 9.45 -6.51 5.02
CA PHE A 68 8.71 -6.82 3.80
C PHE A 68 9.62 -6.92 2.57
N LEU A 69 10.65 -6.06 2.48
CA LEU A 69 11.68 -6.14 1.45
C LEU A 69 12.47 -7.45 1.53
N GLU A 70 12.90 -7.87 2.73
CA GLU A 70 13.60 -9.15 2.91
C GLU A 70 12.73 -10.32 2.45
N LEU A 71 11.43 -10.31 2.79
CA LEU A 71 10.49 -11.32 2.34
C LEU A 71 10.38 -11.35 0.81
N CYS A 72 10.20 -10.19 0.16
CA CYS A 72 10.14 -10.09 -1.30
C CYS A 72 11.43 -10.63 -1.95
N GLN A 73 12.60 -10.29 -1.40
CA GLN A 73 13.89 -10.75 -1.90
C GLN A 73 14.04 -12.28 -1.80
N LYS A 74 13.60 -12.89 -0.71
CA LYS A 74 13.61 -14.37 -0.58
C LYS A 74 12.66 -15.03 -1.58
N CYS A 75 11.48 -14.44 -1.81
CA CYS A 75 10.55 -14.90 -2.84
C CYS A 75 11.15 -14.79 -4.26
N VAL A 76 11.85 -13.70 -4.57
CA VAL A 76 12.58 -13.54 -5.85
C VAL A 76 13.66 -14.62 -5.99
N GLN A 77 14.49 -14.82 -4.97
CA GLN A 77 15.58 -15.81 -4.99
C GLN A 77 15.07 -17.24 -5.13
N ALA A 78 13.95 -17.56 -4.47
CA ALA A 78 13.32 -18.87 -4.54
C ALA A 78 12.43 -19.05 -5.78
N ASN A 79 12.19 -17.99 -6.55
CA ASN A 79 11.20 -17.95 -7.63
C ASN A 79 9.80 -18.41 -7.20
N ILE A 80 9.33 -17.87 -6.06
CA ILE A 80 8.03 -18.20 -5.47
C ILE A 80 7.17 -16.93 -5.41
N PRO A 81 5.90 -16.97 -5.87
CA PRO A 81 4.96 -15.86 -5.72
C PRO A 81 4.70 -15.49 -4.25
N LEU A 82 4.69 -14.19 -3.96
CA LEU A 82 4.25 -13.60 -2.69
C LEU A 82 2.87 -12.98 -2.88
N LEU A 83 1.84 -13.58 -2.28
CA LEU A 83 0.50 -13.02 -2.23
C LEU A 83 0.31 -12.24 -0.93
N VAL A 84 -0.08 -10.97 -1.04
CA VAL A 84 -0.47 -10.13 0.09
C VAL A 84 -1.99 -10.17 0.24
N ASP A 85 -2.43 -10.70 1.38
CA ASP A 85 -3.85 -10.76 1.72
C ASP A 85 -4.43 -9.36 1.99
N ALA A 86 -5.70 -9.21 1.67
CA ALA A 86 -6.47 -8.03 2.02
C ALA A 86 -7.09 -8.17 3.42
N GLU A 87 -7.32 -7.04 4.07
CA GLU A 87 -7.83 -6.94 5.44
C GLU A 87 -9.05 -6.01 5.51
N HIS A 88 -9.37 -5.50 6.69
CA HIS A 88 -10.43 -4.52 6.87
C HIS A 88 -10.14 -3.20 6.12
N THR A 89 -11.20 -2.57 5.62
CA THR A 89 -11.12 -1.33 4.83
C THR A 89 -10.45 -0.16 5.56
N SER A 90 -10.34 -0.20 6.89
CA SER A 90 -9.63 0.80 7.71
C SER A 90 -8.12 0.78 7.48
N VAL A 91 -7.54 -0.37 7.15
CA VAL A 91 -6.09 -0.57 6.97
C VAL A 91 -5.68 -0.91 5.53
N GLN A 92 -6.64 -1.24 4.67
CA GLN A 92 -6.36 -1.66 3.30
C GLN A 92 -5.48 -0.69 2.49
N PRO A 93 -5.62 0.64 2.59
CA PRO A 93 -4.75 1.55 1.82
C PRO A 93 -3.27 1.42 2.14
N ALA A 94 -2.91 1.16 3.40
CA ALA A 94 -1.51 0.93 3.79
C ALA A 94 -1.00 -0.40 3.21
N ILE A 95 -1.82 -1.44 3.22
CA ILE A 95 -1.49 -2.76 2.65
C ILE A 95 -1.33 -2.67 1.13
N ASP A 96 -2.25 -2.01 0.44
CA ASP A 96 -2.16 -1.75 -1.00
C ASP A 96 -0.90 -0.94 -1.33
N TYR A 97 -0.57 0.06 -0.49
CA TYR A 97 0.65 0.85 -0.63
C TYR A 97 1.91 -0.02 -0.54
N PHE A 98 2.09 -0.81 0.52
CA PHE A 98 3.23 -1.74 0.65
C PHE A 98 3.34 -2.69 -0.54
N THR A 99 2.20 -3.27 -0.94
CA THR A 99 2.14 -4.23 -2.05
C THR A 99 2.59 -3.58 -3.34
N TYR A 100 2.06 -2.40 -3.67
CA TYR A 100 2.35 -1.73 -4.93
C TYR A 100 3.75 -1.11 -4.97
N SER A 101 4.28 -0.57 -3.87
CA SER A 101 5.67 -0.10 -3.82
C SER A 101 6.65 -1.26 -4.05
N SER A 102 6.38 -2.44 -3.49
CA SER A 102 7.20 -3.63 -3.72
C SER A 102 7.00 -4.23 -5.11
N ALA A 103 5.78 -4.22 -5.66
CA ALA A 103 5.52 -4.66 -7.02
C ALA A 103 6.31 -3.84 -8.04
N ILE A 104 6.37 -2.51 -7.88
CA ILE A 104 7.20 -1.63 -8.72
C ILE A 104 8.67 -2.04 -8.69
N MET A 105 9.17 -2.47 -7.52
CA MET A 105 10.58 -2.85 -7.36
C MET A 105 10.89 -4.24 -7.93
N HIS A 106 9.98 -5.20 -7.77
CA HIS A 106 10.27 -6.62 -7.99
C HIS A 106 9.57 -7.24 -9.22
N ASN A 107 8.44 -6.72 -9.67
CA ASN A 107 7.71 -7.25 -10.82
C ASN A 107 8.23 -6.65 -12.13
N LYS A 108 9.48 -6.95 -12.47
CA LYS A 108 10.11 -6.49 -13.70
C LYS A 108 10.12 -7.62 -14.74
N GLY A 109 9.59 -7.34 -15.92
CA GLY A 109 9.52 -8.31 -17.02
C GLY A 109 8.38 -9.32 -16.86
N GLU A 110 8.59 -10.55 -17.34
CA GLU A 110 7.53 -11.55 -17.53
C GLU A 110 7.25 -12.43 -16.29
N ASN A 111 8.03 -12.29 -15.22
CA ASN A 111 7.91 -13.12 -14.03
C ASN A 111 7.55 -12.29 -12.78
N PRO A 112 6.28 -11.89 -12.61
CA PRO A 112 5.83 -11.16 -11.43
C PRO A 112 5.95 -12.00 -10.17
N ILE A 113 6.47 -11.41 -9.09
CA ILE A 113 6.66 -12.05 -7.79
C ILE A 113 5.64 -11.57 -6.75
N VAL A 114 5.36 -10.27 -6.70
CA VAL A 114 4.49 -9.67 -5.69
C VAL A 114 3.08 -9.51 -6.23
N PHE A 115 2.10 -10.08 -5.55
CA PHE A 115 0.68 -10.02 -5.90
C PHE A 115 -0.13 -9.44 -4.75
N GLY A 116 -1.11 -8.60 -5.08
CA GLY A 116 -2.05 -8.04 -4.13
C GLY A 116 -3.45 -8.63 -4.27
N THR A 117 -4.22 -8.60 -3.19
CA THR A 117 -5.61 -9.05 -3.17
C THR A 117 -6.57 -7.87 -3.34
N ILE A 118 -7.40 -7.90 -4.38
CA ILE A 118 -8.46 -6.89 -4.58
C ILE A 118 -9.80 -7.45 -4.10
N GLN A 119 -10.40 -6.78 -3.11
CA GLN A 119 -11.70 -7.16 -2.58
C GLN A 119 -12.84 -6.64 -3.47
N THR A 120 -13.35 -7.49 -4.36
CA THR A 120 -14.32 -7.11 -5.41
C THR A 120 -15.72 -6.73 -4.92
N TYR A 121 -16.03 -7.01 -3.66
CA TYR A 121 -17.25 -6.53 -2.99
C TYR A 121 -17.24 -5.02 -2.69
N LEU A 122 -16.08 -4.34 -2.77
CA LEU A 122 -15.98 -2.90 -2.55
C LEU A 122 -16.41 -2.15 -3.82
N LYS A 123 -17.21 -1.11 -3.64
CA LYS A 123 -17.80 -0.34 -4.74
C LYS A 123 -16.77 0.31 -5.67
N ASP A 124 -15.59 0.64 -5.15
CA ASP A 124 -14.51 1.29 -5.88
C ASP A 124 -13.48 0.30 -6.48
N ALA A 125 -13.63 -1.01 -6.22
CA ALA A 125 -12.61 -2.02 -6.56
C ALA A 125 -12.30 -2.06 -8.06
N LYS A 126 -13.33 -1.99 -8.91
CA LYS A 126 -13.17 -1.97 -10.37
C LYS A 126 -12.34 -0.78 -10.84
N GLU A 127 -12.61 0.41 -10.31
CA GLU A 127 -11.92 1.62 -10.71
C GLU A 127 -10.46 1.63 -10.25
N ARG A 128 -10.21 1.23 -8.99
CA ARG A 128 -8.84 1.07 -8.46
C ARG A 128 -8.03 0.08 -9.29
N MET A 129 -8.61 -1.09 -9.61
CA MET A 129 -7.97 -2.09 -10.46
C MET A 129 -7.60 -1.52 -11.84
N LEU A 130 -8.52 -0.80 -12.49
CA LEU A 130 -8.27 -0.21 -13.80
C LEU A 130 -7.17 0.86 -13.76
N LEU A 131 -7.14 1.69 -12.71
CA LEU A 131 -6.11 2.72 -12.53
C LEU A 131 -4.73 2.10 -12.27
N ALA A 132 -4.66 1.10 -11.39
CA ALA A 132 -3.41 0.37 -11.12
C ALA A 132 -2.88 -0.33 -12.38
N SER A 133 -3.74 -1.01 -13.15
CA SER A 133 -3.37 -1.67 -14.41
C SER A 133 -2.82 -0.67 -15.43
N LYS A 134 -3.51 0.46 -15.65
CA LYS A 134 -3.07 1.51 -16.58
C LYS A 134 -1.76 2.17 -16.15
N ALA A 135 -1.50 2.25 -14.85
CA ALA A 135 -0.24 2.78 -14.34
C ALA A 135 0.89 1.76 -14.56
N ALA A 136 0.64 0.47 -14.30
CA ALA A 136 1.60 -0.60 -14.52
C ALA A 136 1.99 -0.75 -16.01
N GLU A 137 1.05 -0.57 -16.95
CA GLU A 137 1.33 -0.60 -18.40
C GLU A 137 2.28 0.50 -18.89
N LYS A 138 2.47 1.56 -18.11
CA LYS A 138 3.33 2.71 -18.47
C LYS A 138 4.75 2.61 -17.90
N MET A 139 5.02 1.57 -17.13
CA MET A 139 6.31 1.31 -16.51
C MET A 139 7.19 0.45 -17.41
#